data_AF-A0A1Y2LNW2-F1
#
_entry.id   AF-A0A1Y2LNW2-F1
#
_cell.length_a   1.000
_cell.length_b   1.000
_cell.length_c   1.000
_cell.angle_alpha   90.00
_cell.angle_beta   90.00
_cell.angle_gamma   90.00
#
_symmetry.space_group_name_H-M   'P 1'
#
loop_
_entity.id
_entity.type
_entity.pdbx_description
1 polymer ?
#
loop_
_entity_poly.entity_id
_entity_poly.type
_entity_poly.pdbx_seq_one_letter_code
_entity_poly.pdbx_strand_id
1 'polypeptide(L)'
;MSVPYNLLQNAPSGHIPASQRVPIIAKPWLSERAAKTLDIVEKFVEEECIPADAVYLRQLGETTKERFSAHPQIIEDMKKRGRELGLWNMFLPKAHFKEGAGFSNLEYGLMAEYLGKSRIASEV
;
A
#
# COMPACT_ATOMS: atom_id res chain seq x y z
N MET A 1 23.25 3.03 4.36
CA MET A 1 22.78 4.39 4.71
C MET A 1 21.28 4.42 4.47
N SER A 2 20.45 4.42 5.52
CA SER A 2 19.01 4.62 5.35
C SER A 2 18.79 6.08 4.98
N VAL A 3 18.24 6.33 3.80
CA VAL A 3 17.71 7.66 3.49
C VAL A 3 16.63 7.93 4.56
N PRO A 4 16.68 9.06 5.30
CA PRO A 4 15.55 9.42 6.13
C PRO A 4 14.38 9.64 5.17
N TYR A 5 13.45 8.70 5.14
CA TYR A 5 12.23 8.89 4.39
C TYR A 5 11.48 10.03 5.09
N ASN A 6 11.30 11.15 4.40
CA ASN A 6 10.38 12.19 4.81
C ASN A 6 8.95 11.71 4.52
N LEU A 7 8.56 10.62 5.19
CA LEU A 7 7.27 9.95 5.03
C LEU A 7 6.16 10.95 5.35
N LEU A 8 5.14 10.95 4.50
CA LEU A 8 3.96 11.81 4.65
C LEU A 8 4.24 13.34 4.68
N GLN A 9 5.46 13.80 4.41
CA GLN A 9 5.77 15.24 4.30
C GLN A 9 5.65 15.69 2.85
N ASN A 10 4.43 16.05 2.44
CA ASN A 10 4.10 16.38 1.05
C ASN A 10 3.64 17.84 0.85
N ALA A 11 3.63 18.67 1.90
CA ALA A 11 3.34 20.10 1.83
C ALA A 11 4.18 20.94 2.83
N PRO A 12 4.37 22.25 2.58
CA PRO A 12 5.07 23.14 3.51
C PRO A 12 4.45 23.20 4.92
N SER A 13 3.15 22.90 5.02
CA SER A 13 2.39 22.87 6.28
C SER A 13 2.24 21.46 6.89
N GLY A 14 2.93 20.44 6.34
CA GLY A 14 2.89 19.06 6.84
C GLY A 14 2.31 18.05 5.84
N HIS A 15 1.42 17.18 6.33
CA HIS A 15 0.80 16.10 5.54
C HIS A 15 -0.57 16.50 5.00
N ILE A 16 -0.73 16.42 3.68
CA ILE A 16 -2.03 16.44 3.00
C ILE A 16 -2.39 14.99 2.62
N PRO A 17 -3.52 14.45 3.11
CA PRO A 17 -3.94 13.09 2.78
C PRO A 17 -4.12 12.85 1.29
N ALA A 18 -3.82 11.64 0.85
CA ALA A 18 -3.95 11.20 -0.54
C ALA A 18 -5.31 11.54 -1.17
N SER A 19 -6.40 11.38 -0.43
CA SER A 19 -7.76 11.70 -0.88
C SER A 19 -7.94 13.17 -1.28
N GLN A 20 -7.26 14.09 -0.61
CA GLN A 20 -7.34 15.53 -0.90
C GLN A 20 -6.52 15.93 -2.14
N ARG A 21 -5.50 15.12 -2.46
CA ARG A 21 -4.60 15.32 -3.61
C ARG A 21 -5.11 14.66 -4.90
N VAL A 22 -6.25 13.97 -4.86
CA VAL A 22 -6.86 13.37 -6.06
C VAL A 22 -7.18 14.45 -7.11
N PRO A 23 -6.82 14.25 -8.39
CA PRO A 23 -7.11 15.21 -9.46
C PRO A 23 -8.60 15.54 -9.57
N ILE A 24 -8.92 16.81 -9.89
CA ILE A 24 -10.32 17.30 -9.97
C ILE A 24 -11.18 16.44 -10.90
N ILE A 25 -10.60 15.93 -12.00
CA ILE A 25 -11.29 15.06 -12.96
C ILE A 25 -11.72 13.70 -12.37
N ALA A 26 -11.00 13.19 -11.37
CA ALA A 26 -11.29 11.92 -10.71
C ALA A 26 -12.17 12.07 -9.46
N LYS A 27 -12.19 13.26 -8.83
CA LYS A 27 -12.96 13.51 -7.59
C LYS A 27 -14.44 13.11 -7.65
N PRO A 28 -15.21 13.37 -8.74
CA PRO A 28 -16.62 12.97 -8.81
C PRO A 28 -16.86 11.46 -8.76
N TRP A 29 -15.83 10.67 -9.04
CA TRP A 29 -15.88 9.21 -9.14
C TRP A 29 -15.25 8.51 -7.93
N LEU A 30 -14.80 9.28 -6.95
CA LEU A 30 -14.22 8.77 -5.71
C LEU A 30 -15.30 8.77 -4.63
N SER A 31 -15.73 7.59 -4.20
CA SER A 31 -16.67 7.49 -3.07
C SER A 31 -16.01 7.93 -1.75
N GLU A 32 -16.82 8.37 -0.79
CA GLU A 32 -16.32 8.72 0.56
C GLU A 32 -15.59 7.55 1.22
N ARG A 33 -16.08 6.32 1.02
CA ARG A 33 -15.43 5.10 1.50
C ARG A 33 -14.06 4.93 0.85
N ALA A 34 -13.96 5.04 -0.48
CA ALA A 34 -12.70 4.91 -1.18
C ALA A 34 -11.71 6.02 -0.82
N ALA A 35 -12.17 7.26 -0.58
CA ALA A 35 -11.34 8.35 -0.07
C ALA A 35 -10.71 8.00 1.28
N LYS A 36 -11.51 7.52 2.25
CA LYS A 36 -11.01 7.08 3.56
C LYS A 36 -10.03 5.90 3.43
N THR A 37 -10.35 4.92 2.60
CA THR A 37 -9.45 3.78 2.36
C THR A 37 -8.14 4.23 1.70
N LEU A 38 -8.18 5.17 0.76
CA LEU A 38 -6.99 5.72 0.12
C LEU A 38 -6.03 6.37 1.13
N ASP A 39 -6.58 7.12 2.09
CA ASP A 39 -5.77 7.72 3.17
C ASP A 39 -5.16 6.66 4.11
N ILE A 40 -5.88 5.56 4.36
CA ILE A 40 -5.36 4.42 5.14
C ILE A 40 -4.25 3.71 4.35
N VAL A 41 -4.43 3.48 3.05
CA VAL A 41 -3.42 2.87 2.17
C VAL A 41 -2.16 3.73 2.13
N GLU A 42 -2.28 5.05 1.98
CA GLU A 42 -1.13 5.96 2.00
C GLU A 42 -0.32 5.79 3.30
N LYS A 43 -1.00 5.84 4.45
CA LYS A 43 -0.33 5.69 5.76
C LYS A 43 0.29 4.31 5.93
N PHE A 44 -0.44 3.24 5.61
CA PHE A 44 0.08 1.88 5.72
C PHE A 44 1.32 1.67 4.86
N VAL A 45 1.31 2.15 3.62
CA VAL A 45 2.46 2.02 2.73
C VAL A 45 3.64 2.85 3.24
N GLU A 46 3.41 4.13 3.54
CA GLU A 46 4.50 5.05 3.89
C GLU A 46 5.08 4.72 5.27
N GLU A 47 4.25 4.51 6.29
CA GLU A 47 4.70 4.31 7.68
C GLU A 47 5.04 2.87 8.02
N GLU A 48 4.45 1.87 7.36
CA GLU A 48 4.65 0.45 7.69
C GLU A 48 5.40 -0.32 6.58
N CYS A 49 4.95 -0.26 5.32
CA CYS A 49 5.55 -1.07 4.24
C CYS A 49 6.94 -0.57 3.79
N ILE A 50 7.12 0.75 3.59
CA ILE A 50 8.42 1.30 3.16
C ILE A 50 9.53 1.00 4.17
N PRO A 51 9.34 1.19 5.49
CA PRO A 51 10.32 0.75 6.47
C PRO A 51 10.56 -0.77 6.46
N ALA A 52 9.51 -1.56 6.22
CA ALA A 52 9.60 -3.02 6.13
C ALA A 52 10.38 -3.51 4.90
N ASP A 53 10.45 -2.74 3.80
CA ASP A 53 11.28 -3.08 2.64
C ASP A 53 12.76 -3.31 3.03
N ALA A 54 13.30 -2.53 3.97
CA ALA A 54 14.67 -2.70 4.46
C ALA A 54 14.85 -3.99 5.29
N VAL A 55 13.79 -4.45 5.96
CA VAL A 55 13.79 -5.74 6.66
C VAL A 55 13.69 -6.87 5.64
N TYR A 56 12.79 -6.74 4.66
CA TYR A 56 12.62 -7.70 3.56
C TYR A 56 13.93 -7.93 2.80
N LEU A 57 14.62 -6.88 2.39
CA LEU A 57 15.90 -6.99 1.69
C LEU A 57 16.98 -7.72 2.51
N ARG A 58 16.99 -7.52 3.84
CA ARG A 58 17.91 -8.25 4.73
C ARG A 58 17.52 -9.72 4.87
N GLN A 59 16.23 -10.03 4.91
CA GLN A 59 15.75 -11.41 5.01
C GLN A 59 15.94 -12.21 3.72
N LEU A 60 16.02 -11.56 2.54
CA LEU A 60 16.33 -12.22 1.28
C LEU A 60 17.79 -12.73 1.19
N GLY A 61 18.72 -12.19 1.98
CA GLY A 61 20.15 -12.46 1.83
C GLY A 61 20.77 -11.80 0.60
N GLU A 62 22.03 -12.11 0.31
CA GLU A 62 22.83 -11.42 -0.71
C GLU A 62 23.03 -12.27 -1.97
N THR A 63 22.89 -13.58 -1.86
CA THR A 63 23.09 -14.51 -2.98
C THR A 63 21.77 -14.99 -3.59
N THR A 64 21.82 -15.42 -4.86
CA THR A 64 20.68 -16.06 -5.52
C THR A 64 20.17 -17.27 -4.75
N LYS A 65 21.07 -18.05 -4.14
CA LYS A 65 20.71 -19.25 -3.37
C LYS A 65 19.93 -18.88 -2.11
N GLU A 66 20.39 -17.86 -1.37
CA GLU A 66 19.71 -17.39 -0.15
C GLU A 66 18.33 -16.80 -0.48
N ARG A 67 18.25 -16.00 -1.55
CA ARG A 67 17.00 -15.36 -2.00
C ARG A 67 15.85 -16.34 -2.18
N PHE A 68 16.14 -17.55 -2.65
CA PHE A 68 15.14 -18.60 -2.90
C PHE A 68 15.13 -19.70 -1.84
N SER A 69 15.85 -19.52 -0.73
CA SER A 69 15.95 -20.53 0.33
C SER A 69 14.78 -20.52 1.31
N ALA A 70 14.13 -19.37 1.50
CA ALA A 70 13.03 -19.21 2.43
C ALA A 70 12.09 -18.06 2.02
N HIS A 71 10.85 -18.10 2.52
CA HIS A 71 9.91 -16.99 2.42
C HIS A 71 10.16 -15.97 3.56
N PRO A 72 10.40 -14.68 3.28
CA PRO A 72 10.64 -13.67 4.30
C PRO A 72 9.45 -13.48 5.25
N GLN A 73 9.66 -13.71 6.56
CA GLN A 73 8.61 -13.60 7.59
C GLN A 73 7.95 -12.22 7.63
N ILE A 74 8.68 -11.15 7.27
CA ILE A 74 8.13 -9.80 7.25
C ILE A 74 6.94 -9.65 6.30
N ILE A 75 6.89 -10.43 5.21
CA ILE A 75 5.74 -10.41 4.29
C ILE A 75 4.49 -10.92 5.00
N GLU A 76 4.59 -12.01 5.76
CA GLU A 76 3.44 -12.57 6.48
C GLU A 76 2.96 -11.66 7.61
N ASP A 77 3.89 -10.99 8.29
CA ASP A 77 3.57 -9.99 9.32
C ASP A 77 2.81 -8.81 8.71
N MET A 78 3.27 -8.31 7.55
CA MET A 78 2.61 -7.22 6.83
C MET A 78 1.25 -7.64 6.23
N LYS A 79 1.13 -8.87 5.71
CA LYS A 79 -0.17 -9.43 5.25
C LYS A 79 -1.19 -9.49 6.37
N LYS A 80 -0.77 -9.92 7.57
CA LYS A 80 -1.65 -9.93 8.74
C LYS A 80 -2.12 -8.52 9.06
N ARG A 81 -1.20 -7.56 9.05
CA ARG A 81 -1.49 -6.15 9.31
C ARG A 81 -2.43 -5.54 8.26
N GLY A 82 -2.20 -5.79 6.97
CA GLY A 82 -3.06 -5.35 5.87
C GLY A 82 -4.49 -5.87 6.00
N ARG A 83 -4.66 -7.15 6.40
CA ARG A 83 -5.97 -7.74 6.70
C ARG A 83 -6.67 -7.07 7.88
N GLU A 84 -5.95 -6.77 8.96
CA GLU A 84 -6.51 -6.05 10.13
C GLU A 84 -6.99 -4.63 9.76
N LEU A 85 -6.33 -3.99 8.79
CA LEU A 85 -6.72 -2.68 8.25
C LEU A 85 -7.82 -2.77 7.18
N GLY A 86 -8.27 -3.98 6.81
CA GLY A 86 -9.28 -4.18 5.77
C GLY A 86 -8.78 -3.94 4.34
N LEU A 87 -7.46 -3.98 4.12
CA LEU A 87 -6.81 -3.72 2.83
C LEU A 87 -6.64 -5.00 1.98
N TRP A 88 -7.50 -6.00 2.21
CA TRP A 88 -7.37 -7.31 1.56
C TRP A 88 -8.21 -7.40 0.29
N ASN A 89 -7.69 -8.11 -0.73
CA ASN A 89 -8.40 -8.37 -2.00
C ASN A 89 -8.95 -7.10 -2.69
N MET A 90 -8.24 -5.97 -2.58
CA MET A 90 -8.70 -4.70 -3.16
C MET A 90 -8.71 -4.69 -4.70
N PHE A 91 -7.88 -5.52 -5.32
CA PHE A 91 -7.76 -5.63 -6.77
C PHE A 91 -8.89 -6.44 -7.42
N LEU A 92 -9.68 -7.20 -6.62
CA LEU A 92 -10.72 -8.05 -7.17
C LEU A 92 -11.88 -7.19 -7.71
N PRO A 93 -12.28 -7.37 -8.98
CA PRO A 93 -13.38 -6.63 -9.58
C PRO A 93 -14.68 -6.78 -8.80
N LYS A 94 -15.30 -5.64 -8.47
CA LYS A 94 -16.58 -5.55 -7.74
C LYS A 94 -17.68 -6.46 -8.28
N ALA A 95 -17.74 -6.68 -9.60
CA ALA A 95 -18.83 -7.38 -10.25
C ALA A 95 -18.73 -8.92 -10.20
N HIS A 96 -17.54 -9.47 -9.94
CA HIS A 96 -17.27 -10.89 -10.20
C HIS A 96 -16.92 -11.71 -8.96
N PHE A 97 -16.51 -11.07 -7.86
CA PHE A 97 -16.01 -11.76 -6.66
C PHE A 97 -16.70 -11.23 -5.41
N LYS A 98 -17.27 -12.14 -4.60
CA LYS A 98 -17.92 -11.80 -3.33
C LYS A 98 -16.91 -11.43 -2.25
N GLU A 99 -15.70 -11.95 -2.38
CA GLU A 99 -14.57 -11.77 -1.47
C GLU A 99 -13.75 -10.52 -1.79
N GLY A 100 -14.12 -9.77 -2.84
CA GLY A 100 -13.45 -8.54 -3.24
C GLY A 100 -13.87 -7.35 -2.38
N ALA A 101 -12.97 -6.37 -2.24
CA ALA A 101 -13.28 -5.15 -1.48
C ALA A 101 -14.38 -4.29 -2.16
N GLY A 102 -14.69 -4.54 -3.43
CA GLY A 102 -15.81 -3.88 -4.11
C GLY A 102 -15.53 -2.44 -4.55
N PHE A 103 -14.27 -2.10 -4.75
CA PHE A 103 -13.85 -0.84 -5.37
C PHE A 103 -14.01 -0.89 -6.89
N SER A 104 -14.27 0.26 -7.49
CA SER A 104 -14.18 0.43 -8.94
C SER A 104 -12.72 0.43 -9.41
N ASN A 105 -12.50 0.25 -10.72
CA ASN A 105 -11.16 0.29 -11.30
C ASN A 105 -10.43 1.62 -11.02
N LEU A 106 -11.15 2.74 -11.03
CA LEU A 106 -10.55 4.05 -10.72
C LEU A 106 -10.15 4.15 -9.26
N GLU A 107 -11.05 3.76 -8.34
CA GLU A 107 -10.78 3.80 -6.90
C GLU A 107 -9.58 2.90 -6.55
N TYR A 108 -9.54 1.67 -7.09
CA TYR A 108 -8.40 0.78 -6.91
C TYR A 108 -7.14 1.34 -7.58
N GLY A 109 -7.24 1.93 -8.77
CA GLY A 109 -6.10 2.54 -9.46
C GLY A 109 -5.41 3.63 -8.63
N LEU A 110 -6.19 4.47 -7.95
CA LEU A 110 -5.66 5.48 -7.02
C LEU A 110 -4.95 4.84 -5.82
N MET A 111 -5.46 3.72 -5.29
CA MET A 111 -4.82 2.98 -4.20
C MET A 111 -3.54 2.28 -4.67
N ALA A 112 -3.57 1.68 -5.86
CA ALA A 112 -2.45 0.95 -6.46
C ALA A 112 -1.24 1.84 -6.73
N GLU A 113 -1.46 3.14 -7.00
CA GLU A 113 -0.38 4.13 -7.09
C GLU A 113 0.50 4.14 -5.82
N TYR A 114 -0.11 4.04 -4.64
CA TYR A 114 0.62 3.97 -3.38
C TYR A 114 1.22 2.58 -3.17
N LEU A 115 0.46 1.51 -3.43
CA LEU A 115 0.97 0.14 -3.28
C LEU A 115 2.22 -0.14 -4.14
N GLY A 116 2.41 0.60 -5.23
CA GLY A 116 3.60 0.53 -6.07
C GLY A 116 4.86 1.20 -5.51
N LYS A 117 4.76 1.97 -4.42
CA LYS A 117 5.90 2.68 -3.80
C LYS A 117 6.81 1.79 -2.96
N SER A 118 6.34 0.62 -2.54
CA SER A 118 7.10 -0.34 -1.74
C SER A 118 7.25 -1.67 -2.49
N ARG A 119 8.34 -2.38 -2.22
CA ARG A 119 8.61 -3.71 -2.80
C ARG A 119 7.63 -4.78 -2.33
N ILE A 120 7.09 -4.63 -1.13
CA ILE A 120 6.21 -5.63 -0.51
C ILE A 120 4.75 -5.19 -0.46
N ALA A 121 4.45 -3.88 -0.56
CA ALA A 121 3.10 -3.34 -0.35
C ALA A 121 2.00 -3.95 -1.24
N SER A 122 2.32 -4.38 -2.45
CA SER A 122 1.33 -4.99 -3.36
C SER A 122 1.04 -6.47 -3.05
N GLU A 123 1.84 -7.10 -2.21
CA GLU A 123 1.70 -8.51 -1.81
C GLU A 123 1.03 -8.69 -0.44
N VAL A 124 0.75 -7.58 0.26
CA VAL A 124 0.28 -7.55 1.66
C VAL A 124 -1.19 -7.17 1.80
#